data_AF-A0A2N6F7I9-F1
#
_entry.id   AF-A0A2N6F7I9-F1
#
_cell.length_a   1.000
_cell.length_b   1.000
_cell.length_c   1.000
_cell.angle_alpha   90.00
_cell.angle_beta   90.00
_cell.angle_gamma   90.00
#
_symmetry.space_group_name_H-M   'P 1'
#
loop_
_entity.id
_entity.type
_entity.pdbx_description
1 polymer ?
#
loop_
_entity_poly.entity_id
_entity_poly.type
_entity_poly.pdbx_seq_one_letter_code
_entity_poly.pdbx_strand_id
1 'polypeptide(L)'
;MDNHFEKLPKLAADCEKSWATTVKFLESLSFDWTTEHPSLGMPLAEFDAKFNAALSLVSPPKKNASKALLSALSLSPEFKMVNDSLVNIKSQADAINGFFIKAKESGQGVRFIDLNRADNPTAGQINYGQSLKEIRSGAGSFISKFALFKDLVLSGRVSDLADRIEKFRDLSEEVVTINKKIKPLLANAESWNVSIEEKLSSSKQILEEIEETHVTAKEVLDHSESARNLITEKVGLIEEIKTRAESLKESVISYQEEFDAFEEDLSKKNTKMEEFETLTSKVLEENEDRGNEIDALLQKADGMLQGATNAGLAKAFNDAAEKYGSEAIDAKKAFYWAIAFLIGSALPLALYVFKIPGIDGTAMEINSGVTLGGVIARGVLLLPTVWLTSFTAHRHSSLFQLHREYSFKAAIAMSVDGFQRQAPQFKEEIAGTAFVGLAEKPDYHSNKVTPKSPNPVLNYLVKILQKRFDTISGNGE
;
A
#
# COMPACT_ATOMS: atom_id res chain seq x y z
N MET A 1 -28.01 -103.89 57.21
CA MET A 1 -27.24 -104.88 56.45
C MET A 1 -26.72 -105.89 57.44
N ASP A 2 -27.21 -107.14 57.36
CA ASP A 2 -26.70 -108.21 58.21
C ASP A 2 -25.22 -108.43 57.89
N ASN A 3 -24.36 -108.31 58.92
CA ASN A 3 -22.93 -108.43 58.73
C ASN A 3 -22.57 -109.92 58.49
N HIS A 4 -22.70 -110.38 57.24
CA HIS A 4 -22.42 -111.76 56.82
C HIS A 4 -21.01 -112.21 57.25
N PHE A 5 -20.08 -111.27 57.40
CA PHE A 5 -18.71 -111.52 57.83
C PHE A 5 -18.61 -112.00 59.29
N GLU A 6 -19.39 -111.42 60.20
CA GLU A 6 -19.40 -111.85 61.62
C GLU A 6 -20.03 -113.24 61.80
N LYS A 7 -20.92 -113.64 60.89
CA LYS A 7 -21.59 -114.94 60.91
C LYS A 7 -20.73 -116.08 60.33
N LEU A 8 -19.67 -115.76 59.58
CA LEU A 8 -18.86 -116.73 58.84
C LEU A 8 -18.20 -117.80 59.75
N PRO A 9 -17.56 -117.46 60.89
CA PRO A 9 -16.95 -118.46 61.78
C PRO A 9 -17.99 -119.38 62.42
N LYS A 10 -19.17 -118.84 62.76
CA LYS A 10 -20.28 -119.62 63.29
C LYS A 10 -20.82 -120.59 62.23
N LEU A 11 -20.97 -120.12 60.99
CA LEU A 11 -21.45 -120.95 59.88
C LEU A 11 -20.46 -122.07 59.54
N ALA A 12 -19.16 -121.79 59.55
CA ALA A 12 -18.13 -122.82 59.35
C ALA A 12 -18.16 -123.89 60.44
N ALA A 13 -18.28 -123.49 61.71
CA ALA A 13 -18.44 -124.42 62.84
C ALA A 13 -19.72 -125.27 62.73
N ASP A 14 -20.83 -124.69 62.25
CA ASP A 14 -22.08 -125.41 62.00
C ASP A 14 -21.92 -126.43 60.84
N CYS A 15 -21.18 -126.09 59.78
CA CYS A 15 -20.85 -127.00 58.68
C CYS A 15 -20.02 -128.20 59.17
N GLU A 16 -18.98 -127.92 59.96
CA GLU A 16 -18.08 -128.93 60.53
C GLU A 16 -18.88 -129.94 61.38
N LYS A 17 -19.77 -129.43 62.24
CA LYS A 17 -20.63 -130.27 63.08
C LYS A 17 -21.59 -131.14 62.28
N SER A 18 -22.19 -130.59 61.22
CA SER A 18 -23.11 -131.35 60.36
C SER A 18 -22.38 -132.45 59.61
N TRP A 19 -21.21 -132.15 59.03
CA TRP A 19 -20.38 -133.12 58.33
C TRP A 19 -19.83 -134.21 59.26
N ALA A 20 -19.34 -133.86 60.44
CA ALA A 20 -18.87 -134.84 61.44
C ALA A 20 -19.99 -135.82 61.85
N THR A 21 -21.25 -135.38 61.84
CA THR A 21 -22.41 -136.26 62.09
C THR A 21 -22.61 -137.23 60.93
N THR A 22 -22.47 -136.76 59.69
CA THR A 22 -22.51 -137.60 58.48
C THR A 22 -21.39 -138.64 58.48
N VAL A 23 -20.16 -138.24 58.83
CA VAL A 23 -18.98 -139.11 58.92
C VAL A 23 -19.23 -140.26 59.91
N LYS A 24 -19.60 -139.95 61.16
CA LYS A 24 -19.90 -140.97 62.19
C LYS A 24 -20.98 -141.96 61.76
N PHE A 25 -21.93 -141.50 60.96
CA PHE A 25 -22.98 -142.36 60.44
C PHE A 25 -22.44 -143.29 59.34
N LEU A 26 -21.66 -142.78 58.40
CA LEU A 26 -21.03 -143.60 57.36
C LEU A 26 -20.10 -144.66 57.95
N GLU A 27 -19.39 -144.34 59.03
CA GLU A 27 -18.60 -145.30 59.81
C GLU A 27 -19.48 -146.42 60.41
N SER A 28 -20.68 -146.10 60.91
CA SER A 28 -21.61 -147.10 61.47
C SER A 28 -22.11 -148.12 60.45
N LEU A 29 -22.04 -147.80 59.16
CA LEU A 29 -22.41 -148.69 58.06
C LEU A 29 -21.26 -149.61 57.60
N SER A 30 -20.12 -149.61 58.32
CA SER A 30 -18.90 -150.35 57.94
C SER A 30 -18.42 -149.97 56.52
N PHE A 31 -18.58 -148.70 56.15
CA PHE A 31 -18.17 -148.19 54.85
C PHE A 31 -16.64 -148.24 54.70
N ASP A 32 -16.14 -148.61 53.51
CA ASP A 32 -14.70 -148.57 53.22
C ASP A 32 -14.28 -147.14 52.85
N TRP A 33 -13.64 -146.47 53.80
CA TRP A 33 -13.13 -145.10 53.68
C TRP A 33 -11.92 -144.98 52.75
N THR A 34 -11.28 -146.09 52.41
CA THR A 34 -10.01 -146.13 51.66
C THR A 34 -10.21 -146.31 50.16
N THR A 35 -11.33 -146.92 49.74
CA THR A 35 -11.68 -147.02 48.33
C THR A 35 -12.13 -145.70 47.74
N GLU A 36 -11.74 -145.47 46.48
CA GLU A 36 -12.15 -144.30 45.73
C GLU A 36 -13.68 -144.31 45.52
N HIS A 37 -14.36 -143.27 46.00
CA HIS A 37 -15.79 -143.16 45.83
C HIS A 37 -16.10 -142.66 44.40
N PRO A 38 -16.93 -143.36 43.60
CA PRO A 38 -17.17 -143.02 42.18
C PRO A 38 -17.59 -141.56 41.97
N SER A 39 -18.44 -141.04 42.88
CA SER A 39 -18.93 -139.67 42.80
C SER A 39 -17.92 -138.60 43.24
N LEU A 40 -16.92 -138.95 44.06
CA LEU A 40 -15.94 -137.99 44.59
C LEU A 40 -14.58 -138.09 43.89
N GLY A 41 -14.32 -139.15 43.12
CA GLY A 41 -13.02 -139.35 42.45
C GLY A 41 -11.82 -139.27 43.40
N MET A 42 -12.05 -139.59 44.67
CA MET A 42 -11.06 -139.66 45.74
C MET A 42 -11.60 -140.51 46.90
N PRO A 43 -10.73 -141.08 47.76
CA PRO A 43 -11.15 -141.74 48.99
C PRO A 43 -11.90 -140.78 49.91
N LEU A 44 -12.91 -141.28 50.61
CA LEU A 44 -13.71 -140.47 51.54
C LEU A 44 -12.88 -139.90 52.68
N ALA A 45 -11.86 -140.64 53.14
CA ALA A 45 -10.93 -140.20 54.17
C ALA A 45 -10.11 -138.97 53.71
N GLU A 46 -9.70 -138.94 52.44
CA GLU A 46 -8.96 -137.80 51.89
C GLU A 46 -9.89 -136.59 51.71
N PHE A 47 -11.15 -136.82 51.33
CA PHE A 47 -12.15 -135.75 51.25
C PHE A 47 -12.43 -135.12 52.61
N ASP A 48 -12.66 -135.94 53.65
CA ASP A 48 -12.88 -135.47 55.02
C ASP A 48 -11.70 -134.64 55.54
N ALA A 49 -10.47 -135.10 55.35
CA ALA A 49 -9.28 -134.36 55.74
C ALA A 49 -9.18 -132.99 55.06
N LYS A 50 -9.44 -132.92 53.74
CA LYS A 50 -9.43 -131.64 53.00
C LYS A 50 -10.57 -130.73 53.42
N PHE A 51 -11.75 -131.29 53.68
CA PHE A 51 -12.92 -130.54 54.10
C PHE A 51 -12.71 -129.90 55.48
N ASN A 52 -12.23 -130.66 56.46
CA ASN A 52 -11.94 -130.17 57.80
C ASN A 52 -10.78 -129.15 57.80
N ALA A 53 -9.74 -129.39 56.99
CA ALA A 53 -8.67 -128.40 56.80
C ALA A 53 -9.21 -127.08 56.23
N ALA A 54 -10.12 -127.13 55.26
CA ALA A 54 -10.73 -125.93 54.68
C ALA A 54 -11.57 -125.14 55.69
N LEU A 55 -12.37 -125.82 56.52
CA LEU A 55 -13.18 -125.16 57.55
C LEU A 55 -12.31 -124.54 58.66
N SER A 56 -11.21 -125.19 59.03
CA SER A 56 -10.28 -124.66 60.05
C SER A 56 -9.61 -123.33 59.66
N LEU A 57 -9.55 -123.02 58.37
CA LEU A 57 -9.03 -121.73 57.87
C LEU A 57 -9.95 -120.55 58.24
N VAL A 58 -11.21 -120.80 58.60
CA VAL A 58 -12.16 -119.79 59.06
C VAL A 58 -11.97 -119.54 60.55
N SER A 59 -10.82 -118.98 60.91
CA SER A 59 -10.62 -118.46 62.27
C SER A 59 -11.39 -117.14 62.47
N PRO A 60 -11.89 -116.85 63.69
CA PRO A 60 -12.55 -115.58 63.97
C PRO A 60 -11.60 -114.40 63.72
N PRO A 61 -12.07 -113.30 63.12
CA PRO A 61 -11.25 -112.12 62.89
C PRO A 61 -10.73 -111.55 64.21
N LYS A 62 -9.46 -111.10 64.24
CA LYS A 62 -8.89 -110.38 65.39
C LYS A 62 -9.74 -109.12 65.66
N LYS A 63 -10.00 -108.82 66.93
CA LYS A 63 -10.91 -107.76 67.46
C LYS A 63 -10.76 -106.33 66.89
N ASN A 64 -9.79 -106.04 66.02
CA ASN A 64 -9.42 -104.70 65.58
C ASN A 64 -9.74 -104.39 64.10
N ALA A 65 -10.50 -105.24 63.40
CA ALA A 65 -10.98 -104.91 62.06
C ALA A 65 -12.04 -103.80 62.13
N SER A 66 -11.84 -102.68 61.42
CA SER A 66 -12.77 -101.54 61.47
C SER A 66 -14.14 -101.94 60.90
N LYS A 67 -15.20 -101.51 61.59
CA LYS A 67 -16.59 -101.80 61.21
C LYS A 67 -16.90 -101.36 59.76
N ALA A 68 -16.24 -100.29 59.30
CA ALA A 68 -16.35 -99.74 57.95
C ALA A 68 -15.78 -100.69 56.87
N LEU A 69 -14.64 -101.33 57.13
CA LEU A 69 -14.06 -102.27 56.17
C LEU A 69 -14.84 -103.59 56.13
N LEU A 70 -15.37 -104.04 57.26
CA LEU A 70 -16.28 -105.20 57.32
C LEU A 70 -17.57 -104.95 56.51
N SER A 71 -18.12 -103.73 56.55
CA SER A 71 -19.25 -103.35 55.69
C SER A 71 -18.87 -103.24 54.21
N ALA A 72 -17.65 -102.81 53.87
CA ALA A 72 -17.21 -102.74 52.47
C ALA A 72 -16.95 -104.15 51.88
N LEU A 73 -16.37 -105.07 52.65
CA LEU A 73 -16.13 -106.45 52.20
C LEU A 73 -17.42 -107.25 52.03
N SER A 74 -18.42 -107.02 52.89
CA SER A 74 -19.74 -107.66 52.75
C SER A 74 -20.54 -107.19 51.53
N LEU A 75 -20.16 -106.06 50.91
CA LEU A 75 -20.72 -105.60 49.64
C LEU A 75 -20.05 -106.24 48.41
N SER A 76 -18.91 -106.92 48.58
CA SER A 76 -18.25 -107.59 47.44
C SER A 76 -19.05 -108.82 47.00
N PRO A 77 -19.37 -108.95 45.70
CA PRO A 77 -20.06 -110.12 45.14
C PRO A 77 -19.37 -111.44 45.50
N GLU A 78 -18.04 -111.44 45.54
CA GLU A 78 -17.20 -112.61 45.77
C GLU A 78 -17.29 -113.09 47.22
N PHE A 79 -17.40 -112.18 48.20
CA PHE A 79 -17.57 -112.55 49.61
C PHE A 79 -18.94 -113.18 49.87
N LYS A 80 -20.00 -112.67 49.20
CA LYS A 80 -21.32 -113.29 49.25
C LYS A 80 -21.26 -114.75 48.77
N MET A 81 -20.51 -115.03 47.70
CA MET A 81 -20.34 -116.39 47.18
C MET A 81 -19.60 -117.34 48.15
N VAL A 82 -18.67 -116.83 48.97
CA VAL A 82 -18.01 -117.62 50.03
C VAL A 82 -19.04 -118.06 51.07
N ASN A 83 -19.86 -117.12 51.53
CA ASN A 83 -20.94 -117.42 52.47
C ASN A 83 -21.97 -118.40 51.88
N ASP A 84 -22.39 -118.18 50.64
CA ASP A 84 -23.35 -119.05 49.95
C ASP A 84 -22.80 -120.47 49.75
N SER A 85 -21.48 -120.61 49.51
CA SER A 85 -20.83 -121.93 49.39
C SER A 85 -20.89 -122.71 50.71
N LEU A 86 -20.64 -122.06 51.85
CA LEU A 86 -20.77 -122.68 53.18
C LEU A 86 -22.22 -123.05 53.50
N VAL A 87 -23.19 -122.17 53.18
CA VAL A 87 -24.61 -122.47 53.36
C VAL A 87 -25.01 -123.70 52.55
N ASN A 88 -24.56 -123.80 51.29
CA ASN A 88 -24.86 -124.95 50.44
C ASN A 88 -24.27 -126.25 51.00
N ILE A 89 -22.99 -126.23 51.39
CA ILE A 89 -22.32 -127.38 52.03
C ILE A 89 -23.12 -127.87 53.24
N LYS A 90 -23.50 -126.95 54.15
CA LYS A 90 -24.29 -127.28 55.33
C LYS A 90 -25.63 -127.89 54.97
N SER A 91 -26.34 -127.30 54.02
CA SER A 91 -27.65 -127.78 53.56
C SER A 91 -27.58 -129.19 53.02
N GLN A 92 -26.52 -129.53 52.26
CA GLN A 92 -26.33 -130.86 51.71
C GLN A 92 -25.95 -131.89 52.79
N ALA A 93 -25.08 -131.52 53.73
CA ALA A 93 -24.76 -132.39 54.87
C ALA A 93 -25.99 -132.64 55.76
N ASP A 94 -26.79 -131.61 56.03
CA ASP A 94 -28.05 -131.72 56.77
C ASP A 94 -29.07 -132.58 56.02
N ALA A 95 -29.15 -132.47 54.69
CA ALA A 95 -30.02 -133.31 53.87
C ALA A 95 -29.64 -134.79 53.96
N ILE A 96 -28.34 -135.11 53.84
CA ILE A 96 -27.80 -136.46 54.04
C ILE A 96 -28.19 -136.99 55.43
N ASN A 97 -27.95 -136.20 56.48
CA ASN A 97 -28.32 -136.56 57.85
C ASN A 97 -29.84 -136.79 58.00
N GLY A 98 -30.67 -135.94 57.40
CA GLY A 98 -32.13 -136.04 57.43
C GLY A 98 -32.67 -137.30 56.71
N PHE A 99 -32.05 -137.69 55.60
CA PHE A 99 -32.38 -138.96 54.93
C PHE A 99 -32.08 -140.15 55.83
N PHE A 100 -30.94 -140.12 56.53
CA PHE A 100 -30.55 -141.20 57.43
C PHE A 100 -31.46 -141.32 58.65
N ILE A 101 -31.90 -140.20 59.23
CA ILE A 101 -32.86 -140.20 60.34
C ILE A 101 -34.18 -140.87 59.88
N LYS A 102 -34.70 -140.48 58.70
CA LYS A 102 -35.92 -141.08 58.14
C LYS A 102 -35.78 -142.58 57.84
N ALA A 103 -34.62 -143.01 57.32
CA ALA A 103 -34.35 -144.42 57.06
C ALA A 103 -34.29 -145.26 58.35
N LYS A 104 -33.76 -144.69 59.44
CA LYS A 104 -33.73 -145.35 60.75
C LYS A 104 -35.13 -145.47 61.36
N GLU A 105 -35.96 -144.44 61.21
CA GLU A 105 -37.32 -144.39 61.76
C GLU A 105 -38.31 -145.30 61.01
N SER A 106 -38.12 -145.52 59.71
CA SER A 106 -39.04 -146.35 58.90
C SER A 106 -38.89 -147.86 59.12
N GLY A 107 -37.92 -148.31 59.93
CA GLY A 107 -37.66 -149.73 60.20
C GLY A 107 -37.23 -150.55 58.97
N GLN A 108 -37.10 -149.90 57.80
CA GLN A 108 -36.58 -150.49 56.59
C GLN A 108 -35.06 -150.53 56.74
N GLY A 109 -34.55 -151.70 57.14
CA GLY A 109 -33.11 -151.92 57.28
C GLY A 109 -32.35 -151.45 56.04
N VAL A 110 -31.12 -150.98 56.27
CA VAL A 110 -30.19 -150.29 55.35
C VAL A 110 -29.78 -151.10 54.09
N ARG A 111 -30.53 -152.15 53.74
CA ARG A 111 -30.35 -153.00 52.56
C ARG A 111 -30.65 -152.33 51.22
N PHE A 112 -31.04 -151.05 51.19
CA PHE A 112 -31.34 -150.31 49.96
C PHE A 112 -30.28 -149.28 49.54
N ILE A 113 -29.13 -149.23 50.23
CA ILE A 113 -28.05 -148.32 49.88
C ILE A 113 -26.92 -149.11 49.24
N ASP A 114 -26.93 -149.23 47.91
CA ASP A 114 -25.78 -149.73 47.16
C ASP A 114 -24.82 -148.56 46.91
N LEU A 115 -23.77 -148.48 47.74
CA LEU A 115 -22.84 -147.37 47.66
C LEU A 115 -21.93 -147.39 46.43
N ASN A 116 -21.80 -148.53 45.77
CA ASN A 116 -21.03 -148.67 44.55
C ASN A 116 -21.83 -148.24 43.30
N ARG A 117 -23.13 -147.96 43.45
CA ARG A 117 -24.04 -147.46 42.40
C ARG A 117 -24.60 -146.07 42.70
N ALA A 118 -23.84 -145.25 43.43
CA ALA A 118 -24.24 -143.91 43.85
C ALA A 118 -24.67 -142.98 42.69
N ASP A 119 -24.16 -143.21 41.47
CA ASP A 119 -24.47 -142.35 40.31
C ASP A 119 -25.69 -142.81 39.49
N ASN A 120 -26.26 -144.00 39.73
CA ASN A 120 -27.41 -144.56 38.99
C ASN A 120 -28.33 -145.40 39.90
N PRO A 121 -29.21 -144.78 40.71
CA PRO A 121 -30.09 -145.49 41.62
C PRO A 121 -31.14 -146.32 40.85
N THR A 122 -31.37 -147.56 41.29
CA THR A 122 -32.51 -148.37 40.84
C THR A 122 -33.80 -147.83 41.46
N ALA A 123 -34.97 -148.01 40.83
CA ALA A 123 -36.25 -147.49 41.34
C ALA A 123 -36.47 -147.86 42.83
N GLY A 124 -36.45 -146.85 43.71
CA GLY A 124 -36.56 -147.01 45.17
C GLY A 124 -35.27 -146.77 45.97
N GLN A 125 -34.11 -146.59 45.34
CA GLN A 125 -32.85 -146.26 46.01
C GLN A 125 -32.62 -144.74 46.08
N ILE A 126 -32.11 -144.25 47.21
CA ILE A 126 -31.80 -142.83 47.41
C ILE A 126 -30.37 -142.56 46.92
N ASN A 127 -30.23 -141.59 46.01
CA ASN A 127 -28.94 -141.12 45.51
C ASN A 127 -28.36 -140.04 46.43
N TYR A 128 -27.42 -140.43 47.31
CA TYR A 128 -26.64 -139.51 48.13
C TYR A 128 -25.31 -139.09 47.44
N GLY A 129 -24.96 -139.74 46.32
CA GLY A 129 -23.78 -139.40 45.51
C GLY A 129 -23.87 -137.97 44.93
N GLN A 130 -25.08 -137.53 44.60
CA GLN A 130 -25.34 -136.15 44.18
C GLN A 130 -25.05 -135.13 45.31
N SER A 131 -25.52 -135.39 46.53
CA SER A 131 -25.23 -134.52 47.67
C SER A 131 -23.74 -134.48 48.00
N LEU A 132 -23.02 -135.61 47.90
CA LEU A 132 -21.56 -135.63 48.06
C LEU A 132 -20.81 -134.84 46.98
N LYS A 133 -21.25 -134.92 45.71
CA LYS A 133 -20.74 -134.08 44.61
C LYS A 133 -20.96 -132.59 44.89
N GLU A 134 -22.12 -132.23 45.41
CA GLU A 134 -22.45 -130.85 45.74
C GLU A 134 -21.66 -130.32 46.94
N ILE A 135 -21.44 -131.14 47.98
CA ILE A 135 -20.54 -130.79 49.10
C ILE A 135 -19.12 -130.58 48.58
N ARG A 136 -18.61 -131.47 47.71
CA ARG A 136 -17.28 -131.33 47.12
C ARG A 136 -17.14 -130.06 46.27
N SER A 137 -18.11 -129.80 45.40
CA SER A 137 -18.14 -128.59 44.57
C SER A 137 -18.22 -127.33 45.42
N GLY A 138 -19.08 -127.34 46.44
CA GLY A 138 -19.21 -126.27 47.42
C GLY A 138 -17.90 -126.01 48.17
N ALA A 139 -17.22 -127.07 48.63
CA ALA A 139 -15.94 -126.96 49.34
C ALA A 139 -14.84 -126.41 48.42
N GLY A 140 -14.78 -126.85 47.16
CA GLY A 140 -13.84 -126.30 46.18
C GLY A 140 -14.08 -124.81 45.87
N SER A 141 -15.35 -124.41 45.71
CA SER A 141 -15.75 -123.01 45.54
C SER A 141 -15.39 -122.16 46.76
N PHE A 142 -15.64 -122.69 47.96
CA PHE A 142 -15.28 -122.03 49.21
C PHE A 142 -13.77 -121.78 49.30
N ILE A 143 -12.94 -122.82 49.11
CA ILE A 143 -11.48 -122.71 49.23
C ILE A 143 -10.90 -121.71 48.22
N SER A 144 -11.28 -121.84 46.95
CA SER A 144 -10.76 -120.98 45.88
C SER A 144 -11.08 -119.51 46.09
N LYS A 145 -12.31 -119.20 46.56
CA LYS A 145 -12.74 -117.82 46.80
C LYS A 145 -12.20 -117.29 48.11
N PHE A 146 -12.18 -118.09 49.16
CA PHE A 146 -11.62 -117.69 50.46
C PHE A 146 -10.12 -117.38 50.35
N ALA A 147 -9.38 -118.09 49.47
CA ALA A 147 -7.98 -117.81 49.20
C ALA A 147 -7.72 -116.36 48.71
N LEU A 148 -8.63 -115.78 47.91
CA LEU A 148 -8.52 -114.39 47.43
C LEU A 148 -8.61 -113.36 48.56
N PHE A 149 -9.32 -113.70 49.63
CA PHE A 149 -9.53 -112.80 50.77
C PHE A 149 -8.59 -113.10 51.94
N LYS A 150 -7.93 -114.25 51.94
CA LYS A 150 -7.04 -114.70 53.02
C LYS A 150 -6.00 -113.63 53.37
N ASP A 151 -5.33 -113.06 52.37
CA ASP A 151 -4.26 -112.07 52.60
C ASP A 151 -4.80 -110.72 53.09
N LEU A 152 -6.00 -110.33 52.65
CA LEU A 152 -6.62 -109.07 53.07
C LEU A 152 -7.18 -109.17 54.50
N VAL A 153 -7.75 -110.32 54.87
CA VAL A 153 -8.34 -110.57 56.19
C VAL A 153 -7.28 -110.86 57.26
N LEU A 154 -6.17 -111.51 56.89
CA LEU A 154 -5.13 -111.92 57.84
C LEU A 154 -3.98 -110.90 57.98
N SER A 155 -3.77 -109.96 57.04
CA SER A 155 -2.58 -109.10 57.04
C SER A 155 -2.66 -107.81 57.88
N GLY A 156 -3.83 -107.40 58.39
CA GLY A 156 -3.95 -106.21 59.25
C GLY A 156 -3.62 -104.85 58.60
N ARG A 157 -3.40 -104.79 57.27
CA ARG A 157 -3.02 -103.59 56.49
C ARG A 157 -4.19 -102.66 56.13
N VAL A 158 -5.28 -102.74 56.89
CA VAL A 158 -6.58 -102.10 56.60
C VAL A 158 -6.63 -100.63 57.04
N SER A 159 -5.80 -100.20 58.00
CA SER A 159 -5.83 -98.82 58.51
C SER A 159 -5.21 -97.78 57.56
N ASP A 160 -4.15 -98.13 56.80
CA ASP A 160 -3.40 -97.19 55.94
C ASP A 160 -4.22 -96.64 54.76
N LEU A 161 -5.23 -97.39 54.29
CA LEU A 161 -6.07 -96.97 53.17
C LEU A 161 -7.11 -95.92 53.57
N ALA A 162 -7.60 -95.95 54.81
CA ALA A 162 -8.61 -95.01 55.30
C ALA A 162 -8.04 -93.59 55.44
N ASP A 163 -6.83 -93.46 55.99
CA ASP A 163 -6.15 -92.18 56.21
C ASP A 163 -5.84 -91.44 54.89
N ARG A 164 -5.63 -92.18 53.79
CA ARG A 164 -5.38 -91.60 52.46
C ARG A 164 -6.64 -91.02 51.82
N ILE A 165 -7.80 -91.59 52.08
CA ILE A 165 -9.08 -91.12 51.52
C ILE A 165 -9.50 -89.80 52.18
N GLU A 166 -9.26 -89.64 53.48
CA GLU A 166 -9.57 -88.41 54.21
C GLU A 166 -8.74 -87.21 53.71
N LYS A 167 -7.42 -87.40 53.53
CA LYS A 167 -6.54 -86.37 52.97
C LYS A 167 -6.95 -85.87 51.59
N PHE A 168 -7.47 -86.76 50.73
CA PHE A 168 -7.92 -86.37 49.39
C PHE A 168 -9.18 -85.49 49.43
N ARG A 169 -10.10 -85.75 50.36
CA ARG A 169 -11.31 -84.94 50.54
C ARG A 169 -10.95 -83.51 50.93
N ASP A 170 -10.07 -83.35 51.91
CA ASP A 170 -9.67 -82.03 52.42
C ASP A 170 -8.97 -81.21 51.33
N LEU A 171 -8.10 -81.85 50.53
CA LEU A 171 -7.45 -81.20 49.38
C LEU A 171 -8.47 -80.75 48.32
N SER A 172 -9.51 -81.56 48.06
CA SER A 172 -10.57 -81.23 47.11
C SER A 172 -11.39 -80.01 47.56
N GLU A 173 -11.62 -79.86 48.87
CA GLU A 173 -12.34 -78.71 49.42
C GLU A 173 -11.52 -77.42 49.34
N GLU A 174 -10.20 -77.51 49.54
CA GLU A 174 -9.27 -76.40 49.35
C GLU A 174 -9.25 -75.91 47.88
N VAL A 175 -9.22 -76.84 46.91
CA VAL A 175 -9.28 -76.51 45.47
C VAL A 175 -10.57 -75.78 45.11
N VAL A 176 -11.72 -76.19 45.66
CA VAL A 176 -13.00 -75.50 45.44
C VAL A 176 -12.98 -74.09 46.03
N THR A 177 -12.37 -73.93 47.20
CA THR A 177 -12.24 -72.61 47.86
C THR A 177 -11.34 -71.67 47.07
N ILE A 178 -10.22 -72.17 46.55
CA ILE A 178 -9.32 -71.41 45.66
C ILE A 178 -10.07 -71.00 44.38
N ASN A 179 -10.82 -71.90 43.76
CA ASN A 179 -11.62 -71.59 42.56
C ASN A 179 -12.67 -70.49 42.82
N LYS A 180 -13.33 -70.50 44.00
CA LYS A 180 -14.24 -69.42 44.40
C LYS A 180 -13.54 -68.07 44.55
N LYS A 181 -12.27 -68.05 44.99
CA LYS A 181 -11.46 -66.82 45.09
C LYS A 181 -10.93 -66.34 43.74
N ILE A 182 -10.59 -67.25 42.82
CA ILE A 182 -10.05 -66.89 41.49
C ILE A 182 -11.10 -66.26 40.58
N LYS A 183 -12.35 -66.75 40.58
CA LYS A 183 -13.42 -66.22 39.72
C LYS A 183 -13.64 -64.70 39.82
N PRO A 184 -13.82 -64.09 41.02
CA PRO A 184 -13.99 -62.65 41.12
C PRO A 184 -12.73 -61.87 40.73
N LEU A 185 -11.53 -62.44 40.95
CA LEU A 185 -10.28 -61.82 40.50
C LEU A 185 -10.18 -61.77 38.97
N LEU A 186 -10.63 -62.83 38.29
CA LEU A 186 -10.69 -62.86 36.83
C LEU A 186 -11.69 -61.84 36.28
N ALA A 187 -12.88 -61.74 36.88
CA ALA A 187 -13.87 -60.72 36.51
C ALA A 187 -13.36 -59.29 36.74
N ASN A 188 -12.63 -59.04 37.83
CA ASN A 188 -12.01 -57.75 38.08
C ASN A 188 -10.90 -57.44 37.06
N ALA A 189 -10.08 -58.42 36.69
CA ALA A 189 -9.04 -58.26 35.68
C ALA A 189 -9.64 -57.94 34.30
N GLU A 190 -10.73 -58.60 33.92
CA GLU A 190 -11.47 -58.29 32.69
C GLU A 190 -12.05 -56.86 32.73
N SER A 191 -12.63 -56.45 33.86
CA SER A 191 -13.14 -55.08 34.04
C SER A 191 -12.02 -54.03 33.96
N TRP A 192 -10.86 -54.30 34.54
CA TRP A 192 -9.69 -53.40 34.44
C TRP A 192 -9.16 -53.31 33.02
N ASN A 193 -9.13 -54.42 32.26
CA ASN A 193 -8.72 -54.38 30.86
C ASN A 193 -9.64 -53.49 30.02
N VAL A 194 -10.96 -53.59 30.20
CA VAL A 194 -11.93 -52.70 29.53
C VAL A 194 -11.67 -51.23 29.89
N SER A 195 -11.46 -50.93 31.18
CA SER A 195 -11.17 -49.55 31.61
C SER A 195 -9.84 -49.01 31.09
N ILE A 196 -8.81 -49.85 31.00
CA ILE A 196 -7.52 -49.49 30.41
C ILE A 196 -7.67 -49.20 28.92
N GLU A 197 -8.44 -50.01 28.19
CA GLU A 197 -8.64 -49.86 26.76
C GLU A 197 -9.47 -48.60 26.42
N GLU A 198 -10.47 -48.28 27.24
CA GLU A 198 -11.21 -47.02 27.19
C GLU A 198 -10.28 -45.81 27.42
N LYS A 199 -9.50 -45.83 28.51
CA LYS A 199 -8.55 -44.74 28.81
C LYS A 199 -7.47 -44.58 27.75
N LEU A 200 -6.99 -45.68 27.17
CA LEU A 200 -6.01 -45.66 26.09
C LEU A 200 -6.60 -45.05 24.81
N SER A 201 -7.87 -45.33 24.52
CA SER A 201 -8.58 -44.72 23.40
C SER A 201 -8.77 -43.21 23.62
N SER A 202 -9.22 -42.79 24.81
CA SER A 202 -9.31 -41.36 25.15
C SER A 202 -7.95 -40.66 25.11
N SER A 203 -6.90 -41.31 25.59
CA SER A 203 -5.54 -40.75 25.55
C SER A 203 -5.03 -40.56 24.12
N LYS A 204 -5.37 -41.46 23.19
CA LYS A 204 -5.02 -41.32 21.77
C LYS A 204 -5.75 -40.15 21.13
N GLN A 205 -7.04 -40.00 21.41
CA GLN A 205 -7.82 -38.87 20.92
C GLN A 205 -7.25 -37.53 21.41
N ILE A 206 -6.88 -37.43 22.69
CA ILE A 206 -6.26 -36.23 23.26
C ILE A 206 -4.91 -35.93 22.58
N LEU A 207 -4.11 -36.96 22.26
CA LEU A 207 -2.85 -36.76 21.54
C LEU A 207 -3.07 -36.21 20.13
N GLU A 208 -4.08 -36.70 19.42
CA GLU A 208 -4.45 -36.21 18.08
C GLU A 208 -4.91 -34.74 18.14
N GLU A 209 -5.74 -34.38 19.12
CA GLU A 209 -6.18 -32.99 19.35
C GLU A 209 -4.99 -32.06 19.71
N ILE A 210 -4.01 -32.54 20.47
CA ILE A 210 -2.79 -31.78 20.81
C ILE A 210 -1.93 -31.56 19.56
N GLU A 211 -1.77 -32.57 18.70
CA GLU A 211 -1.01 -32.44 17.46
C GLU A 211 -1.66 -31.44 16.50
N GLU A 212 -2.98 -31.48 16.34
CA GLU A 212 -3.73 -30.50 15.54
C GLU A 212 -3.60 -29.08 16.10
N THR A 213 -3.73 -28.93 17.42
CA THR A 213 -3.56 -27.63 18.10
C THR A 213 -2.13 -27.10 17.95
N HIS A 214 -1.13 -27.96 17.96
CA HIS A 214 0.26 -27.56 17.75
C HIS A 214 0.51 -27.07 16.32
N VAL A 215 -0.06 -27.74 15.31
CA VAL A 215 0.02 -27.31 13.91
C VAL A 215 -0.62 -25.93 13.74
N THR A 216 -1.84 -25.75 14.24
CA THR A 216 -2.55 -24.45 14.14
C THR A 216 -1.83 -23.34 14.90
N ALA A 217 -1.29 -23.62 16.09
CA ALA A 217 -0.49 -22.65 16.86
C ALA A 217 0.77 -22.20 16.09
N LYS A 218 1.43 -23.12 15.39
CA LYS A 218 2.58 -22.81 14.55
C LYS A 218 2.20 -21.93 13.37
N GLU A 219 1.12 -22.26 12.67
CA GLU A 219 0.61 -21.43 11.57
C GLU A 219 0.25 -20.01 12.03
N VAL A 220 -0.38 -19.86 13.20
CA VAL A 220 -0.68 -18.55 13.78
C VAL A 220 0.59 -17.76 14.07
N LEU A 221 1.64 -18.43 14.59
CA LEU A 221 2.93 -17.79 14.86
C LEU A 221 3.60 -17.31 13.57
N ASP A 222 3.62 -18.14 12.52
CA ASP A 222 4.19 -17.78 11.21
C ASP A 222 3.44 -16.58 10.58
N HIS A 223 2.11 -16.57 10.67
CA HIS A 223 1.29 -15.43 10.22
C HIS A 223 1.54 -14.17 11.05
N SER A 224 1.72 -14.31 12.38
CA SER A 224 2.00 -13.18 13.28
C SER A 224 3.36 -12.56 12.98
N GLU A 225 4.40 -13.37 12.73
CA GLU A 225 5.71 -12.87 12.33
C GLU A 225 5.67 -12.15 10.98
N SER A 226 4.96 -12.71 10.00
CA SER A 226 4.75 -12.08 8.69
C SER A 226 4.04 -10.72 8.83
N ALA A 227 2.95 -10.68 9.61
CA ALA A 227 2.23 -9.44 9.89
C ALA A 227 3.11 -8.40 10.60
N ARG A 228 3.96 -8.82 11.55
CA ARG A 228 4.89 -7.92 12.24
C ARG A 228 5.92 -7.33 11.29
N ASN A 229 6.44 -8.11 10.35
CA ASN A 229 7.39 -7.64 9.34
C ASN A 229 6.73 -6.61 8.41
N LEU A 230 5.50 -6.87 7.95
CA LEU A 230 4.71 -5.92 7.16
C LEU A 230 4.44 -4.62 7.94
N ILE A 231 4.07 -4.71 9.21
CA ILE A 231 3.87 -3.53 10.06
C ILE A 231 5.17 -2.72 10.16
N THR A 232 6.30 -3.38 10.37
CA THR A 232 7.61 -2.71 10.46
C THR A 232 7.97 -1.99 9.16
N GLU A 233 7.73 -2.63 8.00
CA GLU A 233 7.91 -2.01 6.68
C GLU A 233 7.00 -0.78 6.50
N LYS A 234 5.71 -0.90 6.85
CA LYS A 234 4.75 0.21 6.75
C LYS A 234 5.09 1.37 7.67
N VAL A 235 5.57 1.11 8.88
CA VAL A 235 6.06 2.14 9.80
C VAL A 235 7.24 2.89 9.18
N GLY A 236 8.20 2.18 8.58
CA GLY A 236 9.32 2.81 7.86
C GLY A 236 8.86 3.72 6.71
N LEU A 237 7.88 3.28 5.92
CA LEU A 237 7.29 4.12 4.87
C LEU A 237 6.56 5.36 5.42
N ILE A 238 5.88 5.24 6.55
CA ILE A 238 5.20 6.38 7.21
C ILE A 238 6.23 7.41 7.69
N GLU A 239 7.35 6.96 8.26
CA GLU A 239 8.44 7.84 8.68
C GLU A 239 9.06 8.57 7.48
N GLU A 240 9.30 7.86 6.37
CA GLU A 240 9.81 8.48 5.15
C GLU A 240 8.84 9.53 4.57
N ILE A 241 7.55 9.21 4.52
CA ILE A 241 6.51 10.15 4.07
C ILE A 241 6.47 11.38 4.99
N LYS A 242 6.59 11.18 6.31
CA LYS A 242 6.63 12.28 7.28
C LYS A 242 7.81 13.21 7.00
N THR A 243 9.02 12.67 6.82
CA THR A 243 10.21 13.49 6.53
C THR A 243 10.06 14.25 5.21
N ARG A 244 9.51 13.62 4.16
CA ARG A 244 9.22 14.31 2.88
C ARG A 244 8.18 15.41 3.04
N ALA A 245 7.15 15.19 3.85
CA ALA A 245 6.13 16.20 4.13
C ALA A 245 6.68 17.40 4.92
N GLU A 246 7.57 17.16 5.87
CA GLU A 246 8.27 18.21 6.62
C GLU A 246 9.17 19.05 5.70
N SER A 247 9.96 18.40 4.84
CA SER A 247 10.80 19.10 3.85
C SER A 247 9.97 19.90 2.82
N LEU A 248 8.83 19.35 2.38
CA LEU A 248 7.89 20.08 1.51
C LEU A 248 7.30 21.30 2.22
N LYS A 249 6.93 21.17 3.49
CA LYS A 249 6.43 22.29 4.30
C LYS A 249 7.45 23.41 4.41
N GLU A 250 8.71 23.09 4.68
CA GLU A 250 9.81 24.07 4.72
C GLU A 250 9.98 24.77 3.36
N SER A 251 9.93 24.01 2.27
CA SER A 251 10.03 24.57 0.92
C SER A 251 8.87 25.53 0.60
N VAL A 252 7.64 25.18 1.00
CA VAL A 252 6.46 26.05 0.81
C VAL A 252 6.60 27.34 1.63
N ILE A 253 7.09 27.27 2.87
CA ILE A 253 7.35 28.47 3.69
C ILE A 253 8.40 29.36 3.00
N SER A 254 9.50 28.79 2.53
CA SER A 254 10.54 29.53 1.80
C SER A 254 9.99 30.22 0.55
N TYR A 255 9.17 29.52 -0.26
CA TYR A 255 8.57 30.14 -1.44
C TYR A 255 7.57 31.22 -1.10
N GLN A 256 6.83 31.10 0.01
CA GLN A 256 5.94 32.16 0.46
C GLN A 256 6.73 33.42 0.82
N GLU A 257 7.83 33.28 1.57
CA GLU A 257 8.70 34.40 1.91
C GLU A 257 9.30 35.08 0.66
N GLU A 258 9.74 34.29 -0.32
CA GLU A 258 10.22 34.82 -1.61
C GLU A 258 9.11 35.54 -2.39
N PHE A 259 7.89 35.00 -2.37
CA PHE A 259 6.75 35.59 -3.06
C PHE A 259 6.33 36.92 -2.43
N ASP A 260 6.27 36.99 -1.10
CA ASP A 260 5.93 38.21 -0.37
C ASP A 260 6.99 39.31 -0.65
N ALA A 261 8.28 38.94 -0.68
CA ALA A 261 9.35 39.87 -1.05
C ALA A 261 9.26 40.33 -2.51
N PHE A 262 8.86 39.43 -3.42
CA PHE A 262 8.64 39.77 -4.83
C PHE A 262 7.44 40.72 -5.00
N GLU A 263 6.35 40.50 -4.28
CA GLU A 263 5.18 41.39 -4.29
C GLU A 263 5.53 42.78 -3.78
N GLU A 264 6.35 42.88 -2.71
CA GLU A 264 6.85 44.16 -2.21
C GLU A 264 7.73 44.89 -3.24
N ASP A 265 8.64 44.18 -3.92
CA ASP A 265 9.48 44.76 -4.98
C ASP A 265 8.65 45.22 -6.19
N LEU A 266 7.65 44.41 -6.59
CA LEU A 266 6.74 44.74 -7.66
C LEU A 266 5.93 45.99 -7.34
N SER A 267 5.40 46.10 -6.11
CA SER A 267 4.69 47.28 -5.63
C SER A 267 5.58 48.53 -5.68
N LYS A 268 6.82 48.44 -5.16
CA LYS A 268 7.79 49.56 -5.23
C LYS A 268 8.12 49.97 -6.65
N LYS A 269 8.28 49.02 -7.57
CA LYS A 269 8.52 49.30 -8.99
C LYS A 269 7.31 49.97 -9.64
N ASN A 270 6.10 49.53 -9.30
CA ASN A 270 4.88 50.10 -9.85
C ASN A 270 4.69 51.56 -9.40
N THR A 271 4.90 51.86 -8.12
CA THR A 271 4.90 53.25 -7.62
C THR A 271 5.96 54.11 -8.32
N LYS A 272 7.18 53.59 -8.52
CA LYS A 272 8.21 54.31 -9.29
C LYS A 272 7.83 54.54 -10.74
N MET A 273 7.09 53.61 -11.36
CA MET A 273 6.60 53.78 -12.73
C MET A 273 5.54 54.88 -12.80
N GLU A 274 4.60 54.93 -11.86
CA GLU A 274 3.61 56.00 -11.76
C GLU A 274 4.27 57.37 -11.54
N GLU A 275 5.29 57.44 -10.67
CA GLU A 275 6.12 58.64 -10.49
C GLU A 275 6.87 59.02 -11.78
N PHE A 276 7.38 58.04 -12.52
CA PHE A 276 8.06 58.28 -13.79
C PHE A 276 7.11 58.77 -14.88
N GLU A 277 5.91 58.21 -14.99
CA GLU A 277 4.88 58.63 -15.95
C GLU A 277 4.40 60.06 -15.67
N THR A 278 4.18 60.41 -14.41
CA THR A 278 3.79 61.78 -14.01
C THR A 278 4.91 62.78 -14.27
N LEU A 279 6.16 62.44 -13.95
CA LEU A 279 7.32 63.28 -14.25
C LEU A 279 7.51 63.46 -15.76
N THR A 280 7.40 62.38 -16.53
CA THR A 280 7.55 62.42 -17.99
C THR A 280 6.48 63.29 -18.63
N SER A 281 5.22 63.16 -18.20
CA SER A 281 4.11 63.98 -18.67
C SER A 281 4.35 65.46 -18.37
N LYS A 282 4.81 65.78 -17.16
CA LYS A 282 5.15 67.15 -16.76
C LYS A 282 6.30 67.73 -17.58
N VAL A 283 7.35 66.95 -17.82
CA VAL A 283 8.51 67.39 -18.63
C VAL A 283 8.10 67.59 -20.09
N LEU A 284 7.17 66.80 -20.62
CA LEU A 284 6.63 66.96 -21.97
C LEU A 284 5.86 68.27 -22.09
N GLU A 285 4.96 68.56 -21.14
CA GLU A 285 4.23 69.83 -21.04
C GLU A 285 5.20 71.02 -20.92
N GLU A 286 6.17 70.96 -20.01
CA GLU A 286 7.18 72.02 -19.86
C GLU A 286 8.03 72.23 -21.13
N ASN A 287 8.34 71.16 -21.88
CA ASN A 287 9.08 71.27 -23.13
C ASN A 287 8.22 71.87 -24.25
N GLU A 288 6.93 71.55 -24.32
CA GLU A 288 6.01 72.15 -25.26
C GLU A 288 5.87 73.65 -25.00
N ASP A 289 5.70 74.04 -23.74
CA ASP A 289 5.66 75.45 -23.31
C ASP A 289 6.94 76.20 -23.68
N ARG A 290 8.11 75.60 -23.42
CA ARG A 290 9.40 76.19 -23.82
C ARG A 290 9.55 76.30 -25.33
N GLY A 291 9.06 75.32 -26.09
CA GLY A 291 9.03 75.37 -27.55
C GLY A 291 8.23 76.57 -28.05
N ASN A 292 7.02 76.74 -27.52
CA ASN A 292 6.16 77.88 -27.82
C ASN A 292 6.79 79.23 -27.44
N GLU A 293 7.47 79.30 -26.29
CA GLU A 293 8.19 80.51 -25.87
C GLU A 293 9.36 80.84 -26.80
N ILE A 294 10.15 79.84 -27.21
CA ILE A 294 11.26 80.01 -28.15
C ILE A 294 10.74 80.52 -29.49
N ASP A 295 9.66 79.95 -30.02
CA ASP A 295 9.06 80.39 -31.29
C ASP A 295 8.55 81.84 -31.20
N ALA A 296 7.93 82.21 -30.08
CA ALA A 296 7.50 83.59 -29.83
C ALA A 296 8.70 84.56 -29.75
N LEU A 297 9.79 84.16 -29.10
CA LEU A 297 11.02 84.94 -29.01
C LEU A 297 11.70 85.09 -30.37
N LEU A 298 11.74 84.03 -31.19
CA LEU A 298 12.28 84.08 -32.55
C LEU A 298 11.49 85.04 -33.43
N GLN A 299 10.15 84.97 -33.43
CA GLN A 299 9.32 85.92 -34.18
C GLN A 299 9.54 87.36 -33.73
N LYS A 300 9.70 87.58 -32.43
CA LYS A 300 9.99 88.91 -31.89
C LYS A 300 11.38 89.39 -32.31
N ALA A 301 12.39 88.52 -32.28
CA ALA A 301 13.75 88.84 -32.70
C ALA A 301 13.82 89.19 -34.19
N ASP A 302 13.17 88.40 -35.06
CA ASP A 302 13.09 88.66 -36.50
C ASP A 302 12.37 89.98 -36.80
N GLY A 303 11.25 90.24 -36.12
CA GLY A 303 10.54 91.51 -36.23
C GLY A 303 11.39 92.71 -35.77
N MET A 304 12.18 92.55 -34.71
CA MET A 304 13.12 93.57 -34.23
C MET A 304 14.27 93.81 -35.23
N LEU A 305 14.85 92.76 -35.80
CA LEU A 305 15.92 92.87 -36.81
C LEU A 305 15.43 93.59 -38.08
N GLN A 306 14.25 93.22 -38.58
CA GLN A 306 13.62 93.86 -39.73
C GLN A 306 13.31 95.34 -39.45
N GLY A 307 12.67 95.63 -38.30
CA GLY A 307 12.34 96.98 -37.89
C GLY A 307 13.58 97.87 -37.70
N ALA A 308 14.62 97.36 -37.04
CA ALA A 308 15.88 98.08 -36.83
C ALA A 308 16.63 98.37 -38.14
N THR A 309 16.64 97.42 -39.08
CA THR A 309 17.27 97.58 -40.40
C THR A 309 16.58 98.66 -41.22
N ASN A 310 15.24 98.61 -41.30
CA ASN A 310 14.44 99.60 -42.03
C ASN A 310 14.56 101.00 -41.40
N ALA A 311 14.51 101.09 -40.07
CA ALA A 311 14.71 102.35 -39.33
C ALA A 311 16.13 102.92 -39.54
N GLY A 312 17.16 102.06 -39.51
CA GLY A 312 18.55 102.46 -39.76
C GLY A 312 18.77 102.99 -41.18
N LEU A 313 18.22 102.32 -42.19
CA LEU A 313 18.26 102.77 -43.59
C LEU A 313 17.48 104.07 -43.79
N ALA A 314 16.26 104.17 -43.24
CA ALA A 314 15.45 105.38 -43.33
C ALA A 314 16.15 106.58 -42.70
N LYS A 315 16.78 106.39 -41.52
CA LYS A 315 17.58 107.42 -40.87
C LYS A 315 18.77 107.84 -41.72
N ALA A 316 19.55 106.90 -42.27
CA ALA A 316 20.69 107.22 -43.12
C ALA A 316 20.29 108.02 -44.39
N PHE A 317 19.16 107.68 -45.01
CA PHE A 317 18.64 108.45 -46.14
C PHE A 317 18.10 109.82 -45.72
N ASN A 318 17.44 109.92 -44.56
CA ASN A 318 16.95 111.19 -44.04
C ASN A 318 18.10 112.14 -43.68
N ASP A 319 19.13 111.65 -42.99
CA ASP A 319 20.34 112.40 -42.65
C ASP A 319 21.04 112.93 -43.92
N ALA A 320 21.11 112.10 -44.98
CA ALA A 320 21.61 112.53 -46.28
C ALA A 320 20.72 113.59 -46.93
N ALA A 321 19.39 113.43 -46.87
CA ALA A 321 18.44 114.40 -47.39
C ALA A 321 18.57 115.75 -46.68
N GLU A 322 18.62 115.77 -45.34
CA GLU A 322 18.79 116.99 -44.54
C GLU A 322 20.11 117.69 -44.86
N LYS A 323 21.20 116.92 -45.00
CA LYS A 323 22.51 117.46 -45.43
C LYS A 323 22.40 118.16 -46.78
N TYR A 324 21.85 117.50 -47.81
CA TYR A 324 21.71 118.13 -49.14
C TYR A 324 20.70 119.28 -49.14
N GLY A 325 19.67 119.22 -48.28
CA GLY A 325 18.70 120.30 -48.11
C GLY A 325 19.35 121.56 -47.53
N SER A 326 20.19 121.41 -46.51
CA SER A 326 20.96 122.54 -45.94
C SER A 326 21.95 123.12 -46.96
N GLU A 327 22.69 122.28 -47.68
CA GLU A 327 23.59 122.72 -48.75
C GLU A 327 22.83 123.41 -49.91
N ALA A 328 21.62 122.94 -50.25
CA ALA A 328 20.76 123.57 -51.24
C ALA A 328 20.30 124.97 -50.79
N ILE A 329 19.95 125.14 -49.51
CA ILE A 329 19.60 126.45 -48.96
C ILE A 329 20.78 127.41 -49.07
N ASP A 330 22.00 126.95 -48.81
CA ASP A 330 23.18 127.80 -48.94
C ASP A 330 23.51 128.10 -50.41
N ALA A 331 23.33 127.14 -51.32
CA ALA A 331 23.43 127.38 -52.76
C ALA A 331 22.36 128.37 -53.26
N LYS A 332 21.14 128.34 -52.70
CA LYS A 332 20.06 129.29 -52.99
C LYS A 332 20.45 130.71 -52.58
N LYS A 333 21.02 130.87 -51.38
CA LYS A 333 21.56 132.16 -50.92
C LYS A 333 22.67 132.63 -51.85
N ALA A 334 23.62 131.77 -52.20
CA ALA A 334 24.70 132.09 -53.13
C ALA A 334 24.18 132.50 -54.52
N PHE A 335 23.13 131.86 -55.02
CA PHE A 335 22.46 132.22 -56.27
C PHE A 335 21.82 133.61 -56.20
N TYR A 336 21.11 133.95 -55.11
CA TYR A 336 20.58 135.31 -54.94
C TYR A 336 21.68 136.36 -54.83
N TRP A 337 22.78 136.05 -54.15
CA TRP A 337 23.96 136.93 -54.13
C TRP A 337 24.56 137.09 -55.53
N ALA A 338 24.67 136.02 -56.32
CA ALA A 338 25.15 136.08 -57.69
C ALA A 338 24.25 136.95 -58.58
N ILE A 339 22.92 136.83 -58.45
CA ILE A 339 21.95 137.72 -59.12
C ILE A 339 22.15 139.17 -58.69
N ALA A 340 22.30 139.44 -57.39
CA ALA A 340 22.52 140.80 -56.89
C ALA A 340 23.82 141.40 -57.46
N PHE A 341 24.91 140.62 -57.52
CA PHE A 341 26.17 141.02 -58.17
C PHE A 341 26.00 141.25 -59.68
N LEU A 342 25.23 140.41 -60.36
CA LEU A 342 24.92 140.56 -61.78
C LEU A 342 24.20 141.89 -62.03
N ILE A 343 23.12 142.17 -61.29
CA ILE A 343 22.35 143.42 -61.37
C ILE A 343 23.23 144.62 -61.01
N GLY A 344 24.01 144.52 -59.93
CA GLY A 344 24.94 145.57 -59.49
C GLY A 344 26.04 145.87 -60.51
N SER A 345 26.55 144.86 -61.22
CA SER A 345 27.54 145.04 -62.30
C SER A 345 26.92 145.59 -63.59
N ALA A 346 25.66 145.25 -63.87
CA ALA A 346 24.95 145.68 -65.07
C ALA A 346 24.40 147.11 -64.94
N LEU A 347 24.04 147.56 -63.73
CA LEU A 347 23.45 148.87 -63.46
C LEU A 347 24.31 150.06 -63.93
N PRO A 348 25.60 150.18 -63.59
CA PRO A 348 26.47 151.25 -64.08
C PRO A 348 26.58 151.23 -65.61
N LEU A 349 26.61 150.03 -66.20
CA LEU A 349 26.65 149.84 -67.65
C LEU A 349 25.36 150.33 -68.32
N ALA A 350 24.20 150.05 -67.72
CA ALA A 350 22.89 150.47 -68.20
C ALA A 350 22.70 151.99 -68.09
N LEU A 351 23.10 152.59 -66.96
CA LEU A 351 23.10 154.04 -66.76
C LEU A 351 24.03 154.78 -67.73
N TYR A 352 25.13 154.15 -68.14
CA TYR A 352 26.03 154.71 -69.16
C TYR A 352 25.44 154.68 -70.57
N VAL A 353 24.71 153.63 -70.95
CA VAL A 353 24.15 153.46 -72.31
C VAL A 353 22.86 154.26 -72.49
N PHE A 354 21.97 154.22 -71.50
CA PHE A 354 20.76 155.04 -71.49
C PHE A 354 21.09 156.34 -70.79
N LYS A 355 21.44 157.40 -71.54
CA LYS A 355 21.53 158.77 -71.00
C LYS A 355 20.15 159.19 -70.48
N ILE A 356 19.85 158.84 -69.23
CA ILE A 356 18.61 159.20 -68.57
C ILE A 356 18.70 160.69 -68.23
N PRO A 357 17.80 161.56 -68.74
CA PRO A 357 17.85 162.99 -68.46
C PRO A 357 17.60 163.22 -66.96
N GLY A 358 18.52 163.89 -66.27
CA GLY A 358 18.35 164.32 -64.86
C GLY A 358 19.33 163.73 -63.85
N ILE A 359 20.31 162.91 -64.26
CA ILE A 359 21.42 162.45 -63.40
C ILE A 359 22.74 162.94 -64.00
N ASP A 360 23.05 164.23 -63.82
CA ASP A 360 24.35 164.82 -64.18
C ASP A 360 25.41 164.44 -63.14
N GLY A 361 26.02 163.26 -63.36
CA GLY A 361 27.19 162.79 -62.62
C GLY A 361 28.48 163.12 -63.36
N THR A 362 29.10 164.23 -62.97
CA THR A 362 30.36 164.83 -63.47
C THR A 362 31.63 164.04 -63.12
N ALA A 363 31.67 162.73 -63.41
CA ALA A 363 32.83 161.90 -63.05
C ALA A 363 33.50 161.11 -64.18
N MET A 364 32.91 160.94 -65.36
CA MET A 364 33.57 160.22 -66.47
C MET A 364 33.12 160.71 -67.85
N GLU A 365 33.63 161.87 -68.29
CA GLU A 365 33.66 162.23 -69.72
C GLU A 365 34.87 161.57 -70.39
N ILE A 366 34.66 160.45 -71.09
CA ILE A 366 35.61 159.90 -72.05
C ILE A 366 34.87 159.80 -73.39
N ASN A 367 35.50 160.39 -74.42
CA ASN A 367 34.99 160.62 -75.78
C ASN A 367 34.20 159.44 -76.37
N SER A 368 33.00 159.76 -76.87
CA SER A 368 32.02 158.85 -77.44
C SER A 368 32.38 158.45 -78.88
N GLY A 369 32.96 157.26 -79.03
CA GLY A 369 32.88 156.45 -80.24
C GLY A 369 32.59 155.00 -79.84
N VAL A 370 31.47 154.43 -80.26
CA VAL A 370 31.15 153.01 -79.98
C VAL A 370 32.05 152.14 -80.86
N THR A 371 33.28 151.91 -80.43
CA THR A 371 34.20 150.95 -81.05
C THR A 371 33.79 149.54 -80.69
N LEU A 372 33.86 148.59 -81.64
CA LEU A 372 33.56 147.16 -81.44
C LEU A 372 34.31 146.56 -80.24
N GLY A 373 35.55 147.01 -80.01
CA GLY A 373 36.37 146.63 -78.85
C GLY A 373 35.77 147.04 -77.50
N GLY A 374 34.99 148.12 -77.45
CA GLY A 374 34.29 148.57 -76.24
C GLY A 374 33.12 147.67 -75.85
N VAL A 375 32.42 147.07 -76.82
CA VAL A 375 31.35 146.08 -76.55
C VAL A 375 31.96 144.77 -76.08
N ILE A 376 33.06 144.33 -76.69
CA ILE A 376 33.78 143.11 -76.28
C ILE A 376 34.37 143.27 -74.88
N ALA A 377 35.01 144.39 -74.57
CA ALA A 377 35.54 144.67 -73.23
C ALA A 377 34.44 144.66 -72.15
N ARG A 378 33.24 145.16 -72.46
CA ARG A 378 32.07 145.11 -71.58
C ARG A 378 31.51 143.70 -71.42
N GLY A 379 31.47 142.91 -72.49
CA GLY A 379 31.08 141.49 -72.44
C GLY A 379 32.05 140.67 -71.58
N VAL A 380 33.35 140.92 -71.68
CA VAL A 380 34.38 140.28 -70.85
C VAL A 380 34.23 140.64 -69.37
N LEU A 381 33.78 141.86 -69.04
CA LEU A 381 33.46 142.27 -67.68
C LEU A 381 32.23 141.56 -67.10
N LEU A 382 31.24 141.20 -67.92
CA LEU A 382 30.03 140.48 -67.50
C LEU A 382 30.21 138.95 -67.48
N LEU A 383 31.23 138.41 -68.14
CA LEU A 383 31.48 136.96 -68.18
C LEU A 383 31.61 136.33 -66.78
N PRO A 384 32.37 136.88 -65.82
CA PRO A 384 32.50 136.30 -64.48
C PRO A 384 31.17 136.25 -63.72
N THR A 385 30.33 137.29 -63.84
CA THR A 385 29.05 137.38 -63.12
C THR A 385 27.98 136.46 -63.74
N VAL A 386 27.94 136.36 -65.07
CA VAL A 386 27.06 135.41 -65.78
C VAL A 386 27.48 133.96 -65.48
N TRP A 387 28.78 133.67 -65.48
CA TRP A 387 29.29 132.33 -65.14
C TRP A 387 28.97 131.97 -63.69
N LEU A 388 29.20 132.87 -62.73
CA LEU A 388 28.89 132.66 -61.32
C LEU A 388 27.39 132.39 -61.10
N THR A 389 26.53 133.15 -61.77
CA THR A 389 25.08 132.98 -61.69
C THR A 389 24.63 131.65 -62.30
N SER A 390 25.20 131.27 -63.45
CA SER A 390 24.92 129.97 -64.10
C SER A 390 25.40 128.79 -63.24
N PHE A 391 26.61 128.88 -62.67
CA PHE A 391 27.18 127.87 -61.80
C PHE A 391 26.36 127.67 -60.52
N THR A 392 25.97 128.77 -59.85
CA THR A 392 25.15 128.70 -58.63
C THR A 392 23.73 128.21 -58.90
N ALA A 393 23.13 128.57 -60.04
CA ALA A 393 21.83 128.04 -60.49
C ALA A 393 21.90 126.52 -60.70
N HIS A 394 22.93 126.04 -61.41
CA HIS A 394 23.11 124.62 -61.67
C HIS A 394 23.34 123.85 -60.36
N ARG A 395 24.21 124.36 -59.48
CA ARG A 395 24.48 123.76 -58.16
C ARG A 395 23.22 123.68 -57.28
N HIS A 396 22.41 124.73 -57.23
CA HIS A 396 21.15 124.73 -56.49
C HIS A 396 20.17 123.67 -57.03
N SER A 397 20.02 123.59 -58.36
CA SER A 397 19.14 122.60 -59.00
C SER A 397 19.57 121.17 -58.68
N SER A 398 20.87 120.86 -58.81
CA SER A 398 21.42 119.53 -58.52
C SER A 398 21.25 119.14 -57.06
N LEU A 399 21.49 120.06 -56.11
CA LEU A 399 21.32 119.79 -54.67
C LEU A 399 19.84 119.63 -54.28
N PHE A 400 18.95 120.42 -54.87
CA PHE A 400 17.52 120.30 -54.63
C PHE A 400 16.94 118.98 -55.16
N GLN A 401 17.42 118.53 -56.32
CA GLN A 401 17.07 117.21 -56.86
C GLN A 401 17.54 116.09 -55.93
N LEU A 402 18.77 116.20 -55.41
CA LEU A 402 19.29 115.25 -54.42
C LEU A 402 18.48 115.20 -53.14
N HIS A 403 18.16 116.35 -52.58
CA HIS A 403 17.32 116.42 -51.40
C HIS A 403 15.97 115.69 -51.62
N ARG A 404 15.33 115.87 -52.78
CA ARG A 404 14.08 115.21 -53.13
C ARG A 404 14.24 113.69 -53.29
N GLU A 405 15.29 113.25 -53.96
CA GLU A 405 15.50 111.81 -54.20
C GLU A 405 15.87 111.08 -52.90
N TYR A 406 16.69 111.67 -52.05
CA TYR A 406 17.05 111.09 -50.75
C TYR A 406 15.89 111.13 -49.74
N SER A 407 15.08 112.19 -49.71
CA SER A 407 13.87 112.23 -48.86
C SER A 407 12.83 111.20 -49.31
N PHE A 408 12.66 111.01 -50.62
CA PHE A 408 11.81 109.94 -51.16
C PHE A 408 12.32 108.54 -50.78
N LYS A 409 13.63 108.30 -50.87
CA LYS A 409 14.24 107.04 -50.42
C LYS A 409 14.07 106.80 -48.91
N ALA A 410 14.16 107.84 -48.09
CA ALA A 410 13.89 107.76 -46.66
C ALA A 410 12.42 107.38 -46.39
N ALA A 411 11.47 108.00 -47.10
CA ALA A 411 10.05 107.69 -46.98
C ALA A 411 9.72 106.25 -47.44
N ILE A 412 10.33 105.78 -48.54
CA ILE A 412 10.22 104.37 -48.96
C ILE A 412 10.75 103.47 -47.85
N ALA A 413 12.00 103.65 -47.41
CA ALA A 413 12.63 102.81 -46.39
C ALA A 413 11.82 102.74 -45.08
N MET A 414 11.21 103.85 -44.65
CA MET A 414 10.36 103.91 -43.47
C MET A 414 9.00 103.21 -43.65
N SER A 415 8.44 103.24 -44.87
CA SER A 415 7.13 102.66 -45.16
C SER A 415 7.17 101.17 -45.53
N VAL A 416 8.33 100.62 -45.91
CA VAL A 416 8.50 99.19 -46.24
C VAL A 416 7.99 98.28 -45.12
N ASP A 417 8.41 98.53 -43.87
CA ASP A 417 8.00 97.70 -42.73
C ASP A 417 6.47 97.72 -42.52
N GLY A 418 5.87 98.91 -42.63
CA GLY A 418 4.41 99.08 -42.53
C GLY A 418 3.65 98.33 -43.62
N PHE A 419 4.11 98.42 -44.87
CA PHE A 419 3.47 97.71 -45.99
C PHE A 419 3.65 96.20 -45.91
N GLN A 420 4.81 95.71 -45.47
CA GLN A 420 5.06 94.28 -45.25
C GLN A 420 4.16 93.70 -44.14
N ARG A 421 3.77 94.49 -43.14
CA ARG A 421 2.79 94.09 -42.12
C ARG A 421 1.36 94.09 -42.62
N GLN A 422 0.98 95.07 -43.45
CA GLN A 422 -0.38 95.19 -43.97
C GLN A 422 -0.70 94.19 -45.10
N ALA A 423 0.31 93.78 -45.87
CA ALA A 423 0.17 92.86 -46.99
C ALA A 423 1.19 91.71 -46.91
N PRO A 424 1.03 90.76 -45.97
CA PRO A 424 2.01 89.70 -45.73
C PRO A 424 2.25 88.81 -46.96
N GLN A 425 1.23 88.64 -47.81
CA GLN A 425 1.30 87.85 -49.05
C GLN A 425 2.17 88.46 -50.15
N PHE A 426 2.57 89.73 -50.01
CA PHE A 426 3.42 90.44 -50.99
C PHE A 426 4.74 90.92 -50.38
N LYS A 427 5.18 90.32 -49.26
CA LYS A 427 6.37 90.78 -48.51
C LYS A 427 7.62 90.84 -49.38
N GLU A 428 7.81 89.84 -50.22
CA GLU A 428 8.97 89.69 -51.09
C GLU A 428 8.94 90.70 -52.24
N GLU A 429 7.76 90.93 -52.83
CA GLU A 429 7.56 91.91 -53.90
C GLU A 429 7.70 93.34 -53.38
N ILE A 430 7.19 93.64 -52.19
CA ILE A 430 7.34 94.94 -51.52
C ILE A 430 8.82 95.18 -51.16
N ALA A 431 9.52 94.16 -50.63
CA ALA A 431 10.95 94.25 -50.36
C ALA A 431 11.75 94.48 -51.66
N GLY A 432 11.46 93.73 -52.71
CA GLY A 432 12.15 93.81 -54.00
C GLY A 432 11.93 95.15 -54.70
N THR A 433 10.68 95.66 -54.72
CA THR A 433 10.36 96.97 -55.28
C THR A 433 11.04 98.10 -54.51
N ALA A 434 11.01 98.05 -53.18
CA ALA A 434 11.72 99.01 -52.35
C ALA A 434 13.23 98.95 -52.58
N PHE A 435 13.82 97.75 -52.64
CA PHE A 435 15.25 97.57 -52.90
C PHE A 435 15.67 98.17 -54.25
N VAL A 436 14.90 97.92 -55.32
CA VAL A 436 15.14 98.53 -56.63
C VAL A 436 15.06 100.05 -56.54
N GLY A 437 14.02 100.60 -55.90
CA GLY A 437 13.88 102.06 -55.71
C GLY A 437 15.00 102.68 -54.88
N LEU A 438 15.53 101.97 -53.89
CA LEU A 438 16.66 102.42 -53.08
C LEU A 438 18.00 102.33 -53.84
N ALA A 439 18.18 101.30 -54.67
CA ALA A 439 19.41 101.02 -55.44
C ALA A 439 19.56 101.88 -56.69
N GLU A 440 18.49 102.51 -57.20
CA GLU A 440 18.56 103.43 -58.33
C GLU A 440 19.51 104.60 -58.05
N LYS A 441 20.45 104.86 -58.97
CA LYS A 441 21.40 105.97 -58.81
C LYS A 441 20.70 107.31 -59.04
N PRO A 442 21.04 108.35 -58.25
CA PRO A 442 20.53 109.70 -58.49
C PRO A 442 20.94 110.20 -59.89
N ASP A 443 19.99 110.72 -60.67
CA ASP A 443 20.23 111.17 -62.06
C ASP A 443 20.39 112.69 -62.12
N TYR A 444 21.65 113.15 -62.05
CA TYR A 444 22.02 114.56 -62.01
C TYR A 444 22.00 115.28 -63.36
N HIS A 445 21.80 114.57 -64.48
CA HIS A 445 21.98 115.13 -65.84
C HIS A 445 20.67 115.41 -66.58
N SER A 446 19.54 115.07 -65.96
CA SER A 446 18.22 115.27 -66.55
C SER A 446 17.64 116.66 -66.22
N ASN A 447 17.86 117.64 -67.11
CA ASN A 447 17.14 118.94 -67.09
C ASN A 447 15.63 118.83 -67.39
N LYS A 448 15.08 117.60 -67.47
CA LYS A 448 13.66 117.36 -67.63
C LYS A 448 13.06 117.09 -66.26
N VAL A 449 12.30 118.05 -65.74
CA VAL A 449 11.23 117.78 -64.77
C VAL A 449 10.11 117.09 -65.53
N THR A 450 10.33 115.84 -65.91
CA THR A 450 9.23 114.93 -66.20
C THR A 450 8.87 114.24 -64.89
N PRO A 451 7.59 114.19 -64.49
CA PRO A 451 7.18 113.18 -63.52
C PRO A 451 7.43 111.83 -64.18
N LYS A 452 8.59 111.21 -63.91
CA LYS A 452 8.89 109.85 -64.35
C LYS A 452 8.08 108.89 -63.48
N SER A 453 6.81 108.78 -63.84
CA SER A 453 6.07 107.53 -63.76
C SER A 453 6.45 106.70 -65.00
N PRO A 454 6.51 105.36 -64.95
CA PRO A 454 7.23 104.50 -64.03
C PRO A 454 8.40 103.79 -64.76
N ASN A 455 9.42 103.32 -64.04
CA ASN A 455 10.54 102.53 -64.58
C ASN A 455 10.00 101.31 -65.40
N PRO A 456 10.55 100.91 -66.57
CA PRO A 456 10.14 99.70 -67.30
C PRO A 456 10.09 98.44 -66.43
N VAL A 457 10.91 98.36 -65.38
CA VAL A 457 10.84 97.28 -64.36
C VAL A 457 9.59 97.39 -63.49
N LEU A 458 9.17 98.61 -63.13
CA LEU A 458 7.91 98.85 -62.44
C LEU A 458 6.70 98.55 -63.34
N ASN A 459 6.78 98.80 -64.65
CA ASN A 459 5.75 98.34 -65.61
C ASN A 459 5.71 96.81 -65.72
N TYR A 460 6.86 96.14 -65.64
CA TYR A 460 6.93 94.68 -65.61
C TYR A 460 6.36 94.12 -64.30
N LEU A 461 6.68 94.75 -63.16
CA LEU A 461 6.15 94.38 -61.85
C LEU A 461 4.66 94.71 -61.72
N VAL A 462 4.19 95.85 -62.20
CA VAL A 462 2.75 96.21 -62.28
C VAL A 462 2.02 95.25 -63.22
N LYS A 463 2.62 94.84 -64.35
CA LYS A 463 2.05 93.77 -65.21
C LYS A 463 1.99 92.42 -64.50
N ILE A 464 3.03 92.04 -63.75
CA ILE A 464 3.03 90.79 -62.96
C ILE A 464 1.99 90.87 -61.85
N LEU A 465 1.88 92.01 -61.17
CA LEU A 465 0.91 92.27 -60.11
C LEU A 465 -0.51 92.25 -60.67
N GLN A 466 -0.82 92.96 -61.76
CA GLN A 466 -2.11 92.89 -62.45
C GLN A 466 -2.42 91.47 -62.89
N LYS A 467 -1.47 90.77 -63.53
CA LYS A 467 -1.68 89.40 -63.98
C LYS A 467 -1.97 88.45 -62.82
N ARG A 468 -1.30 88.60 -61.66
CA ARG A 468 -1.60 87.79 -60.47
C ARG A 468 -2.89 88.21 -59.78
N PHE A 469 -3.22 89.51 -59.75
CA PHE A 469 -4.49 90.00 -59.21
C PHE A 469 -5.68 89.49 -60.01
N ASP A 470 -5.60 89.52 -61.35
CA ASP A 470 -6.63 88.98 -62.26
C ASP A 470 -6.73 87.45 -62.14
N THR A 471 -5.63 86.76 -61.85
CA THR A 471 -5.65 85.30 -61.59
C THR A 471 -6.31 84.97 -60.25
N ILE A 472 -6.22 85.87 -59.25
CA ILE A 472 -6.84 85.68 -57.93
C ILE A 472 -8.32 86.12 -57.96
N SER A 473 -8.68 87.18 -58.69
CA SER A 473 -10.08 87.60 -58.85
C SER A 473 -10.87 86.75 -59.85
N GLY A 474 -10.19 86.04 -60.75
CA GLY A 474 -10.79 85.14 -61.73
C GLY A 474 -11.03 83.70 -61.24
N ASN A 475 -10.63 83.36 -60.02
CA ASN A 475 -10.89 82.06 -59.38
C ASN A 475 -12.07 82.12 -58.38
N GLY A 476 -12.95 83.12 -58.54
CA GLY A 476 -14.11 83.37 -57.69
C GLY A 476 -15.44 83.43 -58.46
N GLU A 477 -15.58 82.68 -59.56
CA GLU A 477 -16.86 82.25 -60.11
C GLU A 477 -16.97 80.73 -60.11
#